data_AF-A0A7X9BRT5-F1
#
_entry.id   AF-A0A7X9BRT5-F1
#
_cell.length_a   1.000
_cell.length_b   1.000
_cell.length_c   1.000
_cell.angle_alpha   90.00
_cell.angle_beta   90.00
_cell.angle_gamma   90.00
#
_symmetry.space_group_name_H-M   'P 1'
#
loop_
_entity.id
_entity.type
_entity.pdbx_description
1 polymer ?
#
loop_
_entity_poly.entity_id
_entity_poly.type
_entity_poly.pdbx_seq_one_letter_code
_entity_poly.pdbx_strand_id
1 'polypeptide(L)' 'MEIKKVFVVGAGQMGGGIAQVSAQTGWETVQYD' A
#
# COMPACT_ATOMS: atom_id res chain seq x y z
N MET A 1 9.14 -8.08 14.33
CA MET A 1 8.82 -6.74 13.78
C MET A 1 7.47 -6.87 13.11
N GLU A 2 6.48 -6.05 13.47
CA GLU A 2 5.11 -6.13 12.94
C GLU A 2 4.80 -4.85 12.17
N ILE A 3 4.37 -4.97 10.91
CA ILE A 3 3.99 -3.84 10.07
C ILE A 3 2.56 -3.44 10.42
N LYS A 4 2.37 -2.21 10.91
CA LYS A 4 1.06 -1.68 11.29
C LYS A 4 0.40 -0.90 10.16
N LYS A 5 1.20 -0.19 9.35
CA LYS A 5 0.72 0.71 8.29
C LYS A 5 1.72 0.77 7.13
N VAL A 6 1.20 0.76 5.91
CA VAL A 6 1.96 0.90 4.66
C VAL A 6 1.57 2.21 3.99
N PHE A 7 2.58 3.01 3.62
CA PHE A 7 2.39 4.24 2.87
C PHE A 7 3.01 4.09 1.48
N VAL A 8 2.18 4.14 0.44
CA VAL A 8 2.60 4.01 -0.96
C VAL A 8 2.63 5.38 -1.60
N VAL A 9 3.82 5.81 -2.04
CA VAL A 9 4.01 7.04 -2.80
C VAL A 9 3.95 6.71 -4.28
N GLY A 10 2.97 7.28 -4.98
CA GLY A 10 2.66 7.00 -6.38
C GLY A 10 1.42 6.12 -6.57
N ALA A 11 0.56 6.50 -7.50
CA ALA A 11 -0.69 5.86 -7.92
C ALA A 11 -0.73 5.45 -9.39
N GLY A 12 0.43 5.46 -10.06
CA GLY A 12 0.62 4.76 -11.32
C GLY A 12 0.45 3.23 -11.19
N GLN A 13 0.57 2.51 -12.32
CA GLN A 13 0.31 1.06 -12.40
C GLN A 13 1.01 0.24 -11.29
N MET A 14 2.29 0.52 -11.02
CA MET A 14 3.05 -0.18 -9.98
C MET A 14 2.57 0.20 -8.58
N GLY A 15 2.36 1.49 -8.31
CA GLY A 15 1.91 1.98 -7.01
C GLY A 15 0.52 1.45 -6.63
N GLY A 16 -0.42 1.45 -7.59
CA GLY A 16 -1.73 0.83 -7.42
C GLY A 16 -1.64 -0.67 -7.11
N GLY A 17 -0.76 -1.41 -7.81
CA GLY A 17 -0.52 -2.83 -7.53
C GLY A 17 0.05 -3.08 -6.13
N ILE A 18 1.00 -2.26 -5.67
CA ILE A 18 1.57 -2.36 -4.32
C ILE A 18 0.51 -2.06 -3.26
N ALA A 19 -0.29 -1.02 -3.45
CA ALA A 19 -1.36 -0.64 -2.53
C ALA A 19 -2.43 -1.76 -2.44
N GLN A 20 -2.80 -2.35 -3.58
CA GLN A 20 -3.73 -3.46 -3.63
C GLN A 20 -3.23 -4.67 -2.82
N VAL A 21 -2.01 -5.14 -3.07
CA VAL A 21 -1.45 -6.32 -2.37
C VAL A 21 -1.30 -6.03 -0.87
N SER A 22 -0.87 -4.82 -0.51
CA SER A 22 -0.73 -4.40 0.89
C SER A 22 -2.07 -4.43 1.63
N ALA A 23 -3.13 -3.89 1.02
CA ALA A 23 -4.47 -3.90 1.59
C ALA A 23 -5.07 -5.31 1.65
N GLN A 24 -4.88 -6.13 0.61
CA GLN A 24 -5.35 -7.53 0.58
C GLN A 24 -4.69 -8.40 1.65
N THR A 25 -3.45 -8.07 2.04
CA THR A 25 -2.72 -8.75 3.11
C THR A 25 -3.22 -8.34 4.50
N GLY A 26 -4.09 -7.33 4.59
CA GLY A 26 -4.68 -6.84 5.83
C GLY A 26 -3.91 -5.70 6.49
N TRP A 27 -2.93 -5.11 5.82
CA TRP A 27 -2.25 -3.93 6.33
C TRP A 27 -3.07 -2.67 6.09
N GLU A 28 -3.11 -1.78 7.10
CA GLU A 28 -3.63 -0.43 6.90
C GLU A 28 -2.78 0.25 5.83
N THR A 29 -3.37 0.52 4.67
CA THR A 29 -2.64 1.02 3.50
C THR A 29 -3.16 2.39 3.13
N VAL A 30 -2.25 3.35 3.04
CA VAL A 30 -2.53 4.70 2.55
C VAL A 30 -1.71 4.92 1.30
N GLN A 31 -2.36 5.42 0.25
CA GLN A 31 -1.72 5.76 -1.01
C GLN A 31 -1.81 7.27 -1.22
N TYR A 32 -0.74 7.87 -1.72
CA TYR A 32 -0.67 9.29 -2.06
C TYR A 32 0.07 9.47 -3.38
N ASP A 33 -0.49 10.29 -4.27
CA ASP A 33 0.11 10.78 -5.51
C ASP A 33 -0.25 12.26 -5.66
#